data_AF-A0A838VU43-F1
#
_entry.id   AF-A0A838VU43-F1
#
_cell.length_a   1.000
_cell.length_b   1.000
_cell.length_c   1.000
_cell.angle_alpha   90.00
_cell.angle_beta   90.00
_cell.angle_gamma   90.00
#
_symmetry.space_group_name_H-M   'P 1'
#
loop_
_entity.id
_entity.type
_entity.pdbx_description
1 polymer ?
#
loop_
_entity_poly.entity_id
_entity_poly.type
_entity_poly.pdbx_seq_one_letter_code
_entity_poly.pdbx_strand_id
1 'polypeptide(L)' 'GYGELLEVLGNPDHPEYEERLEWVGSIDPEEFDLDDINKKLLGID' A
#
# COMPACT_ATOMS: atom_id res chain seq x y z
N GLY A 1 -2.43 6.74 10.44
CA GLY A 1 -1.67 5.46 10.49
C GLY A 1 -2.09 4.54 9.35
N TYR A 2 -1.54 3.32 9.21
CA TYR A 2 -1.93 2.44 8.07
C TYR A 2 -3.40 2.01 8.12
N GLY A 3 -3.96 1.70 9.29
CA GLY A 3 -5.39 1.38 9.43
C GLY A 3 -6.31 2.53 9.02
N GLU A 4 -6.02 3.75 9.47
CA GLU A 4 -6.74 4.98 9.06
C GLU A 4 -6.66 5.21 7.55
N LEU A 5 -5.48 4.96 6.94
CA LEU A 5 -5.32 5.04 5.48
C LEU A 5 -6.25 4.05 4.77
N LEU A 6 -6.36 2.81 5.26
CA LEU A 6 -7.27 1.81 4.69
C LEU A 6 -8.74 2.19 4.87
N GLU A 7 -9.11 2.78 6.01
CA GLU A 7 -10.47 3.27 6.24
C GLU A 7 -10.85 4.39 5.27
N VAL A 8 -9.95 5.35 5.04
CA VAL A 8 -10.17 6.43 4.08
C VAL A 8 -10.23 5.90 2.65
N LEU A 9 -9.27 5.09 2.23
CA LEU A 9 -9.22 4.53 0.86
C LEU A 9 -10.33 3.50 0.60
N GLY A 10 -10.90 2.89 1.63
CA GLY A 10 -12.04 1.99 1.52
C GLY A 10 -13.38 2.70 1.27
N ASN A 11 -13.42 4.03 1.37
CA ASN A 11 -14.62 4.83 1.19
C ASN A 11 -14.37 6.01 0.22
N PRO A 12 -14.74 5.86 -1.07
CA PRO A 12 -14.59 6.92 -2.08
C PRO A 12 -15.30 8.24 -1.74
N ASP A 13 -16.34 8.21 -0.90
CA ASP A 13 -17.06 9.41 -0.47
C ASP A 13 -16.40 10.09 0.75
N HIS A 14 -15.32 9.53 1.29
CA HIS A 14 -14.60 10.12 2.41
C HIS A 14 -13.96 11.46 1.99
N PRO A 15 -14.06 12.53 2.79
CA PRO A 15 -13.54 13.86 2.42
C PRO A 15 -12.03 13.88 2.14
N GLU A 16 -11.27 12.97 2.76
CA GLU A 16 -9.83 12.82 2.54
C GLU A 16 -9.46 11.79 1.46
N TYR A 17 -10.42 11.16 0.77
CA TYR A 17 -10.15 10.07 -0.17
C TYR A 17 -9.14 10.45 -1.25
N GLU A 18 -9.39 11.57 -1.95
CA GLU A 18 -8.53 12.04 -3.04
C GLU A 18 -7.12 12.43 -2.54
N GLU A 19 -7.03 13.11 -1.39
CA GLU A 19 -5.74 13.52 -0.81
C GLU A 19 -4.91 12.29 -0.42
N ARG A 20 -5.53 11.28 0.19
CA ARG A 20 -4.84 10.04 0.58
C ARG A 20 -4.48 9.19 -0.62
N LEU A 21 -5.32 9.16 -1.65
CA LEU A 21 -5.05 8.47 -2.91
C LEU A 21 -3.88 9.11 -3.64
N GLU A 22 -3.80 10.44 -3.69
CA GLU A 22 -2.66 11.16 -4.27
C GLU A 22 -1.38 10.90 -3.48
N TRP A 23 -1.46 10.91 -2.15
CA TRP A 23 -0.30 10.67 -1.29
C TRP A 23 0.29 9.25 -1.46
N VAL A 24 -0.59 8.23 -1.55
CA VAL A 24 -0.15 6.84 -1.66
C VAL A 24 0.12 6.41 -3.11
N GLY A 25 -0.49 7.09 -4.09
CA GLY A 25 -0.41 6.75 -5.50
C GLY A 25 -1.11 5.43 -5.84
N SER A 26 -0.69 4.78 -6.92
CA SER A 26 -1.19 3.46 -7.28
C SER A 26 -0.66 2.42 -6.30
N ILE A 27 -1.54 1.79 -5.53
CA ILE A 27 -1.20 0.60 -4.74
C ILE A 27 -1.60 -0.63 -5.54
N ASP A 28 -0.67 -1.56 -5.69
CA ASP A 28 -0.99 -2.93 -6.09
C ASP A 28 -0.84 -3.84 -4.84
N PRO A 29 -1.95 -4.32 -4.26
CA PRO A 29 -1.91 -5.20 -3.08
C PRO A 29 -1.19 -6.53 -3.34
N GLU A 30 -1.04 -6.93 -4.61
CA GLU A 30 -0.38 -8.17 -5.02
C GLU A 30 1.10 -7.96 -5.39
N GLU A 31 1.61 -6.73 -5.38
CA GLU A 31 3.02 -6.45 -5.68
C GLU A 31 3.95 -7.02 -4.60
N PHE A 32 3.45 -7.24 -3.38
CA PHE A 32 4.25 -7.76 -2.29
C PHE A 32 4.38 -9.30 -2.33
N ASP A 33 5.52 -9.78 -2.81
CA ASP A 33 5.93 -11.19 -2.71
C ASP A 33 6.92 -11.39 -1.55
N LEU A 34 6.49 -12.13 -0.52
CA LEU A 34 7.28 -12.39 0.68
C LEU A 34 8.57 -13.17 0.37
N ASP A 35 8.53 -14.14 -0.54
CA ASP A 35 9.66 -15.01 -0.85
C ASP A 35 10.72 -14.26 -1.67
N ASP A 36 10.29 -13.45 -2.64
CA ASP A 36 11.17 -12.60 -3.44
C ASP A 36 11.89 -11.55 -2.57
N ILE A 37 11.14 -10.87 -1.69
CA ILE A 37 11.72 -9.87 -0.78
C ILE A 37 12.71 -10.52 0.20
N ASN A 38 12.40 -11.70 0.74
CA ASN A 38 13.31 -12.40 1.64
C ASN A 38 14.62 -12.81 0.95
N LYS A 39 14.59 -13.24 -0.32
CA LYS A 39 15.80 -13.53 -1.10
C LYS A 39 16.66 -12.28 -1.28
N LYS A 40 16.05 -11.16 -1.66
CA LYS A 40 16.72 -9.86 -1.82
C LYS A 40 17.35 -9.36 -0.53
N LEU A 41 16.66 -9.47 0.60
CA LEU A 41 17.18 -9.05 1.91
C LEU A 41 18.31 -9.96 2.42
N LEU A 42 18.25 -11.26 2.12
CA LEU A 42 19.31 -12.21 2.48
C LEU A 42 20.53 -12.14 1.55
N GLY A 43 20.42 -11.44 0.41
CA GLY A 43 21.50 -11.27 -0.56
C GLY A 43 21.82 -12.56 -1.32
N ILE A 44 20.82 -13.42 -1.51
CA ILE A 44 20.94 -14.71 -2.20
C ILE A 44 20.12 -14.61 -3.48
N ASP A 45 20.78 -14.30 -4.60
CA ASP A 45 20.18 -14.31 -5.96
C ASP A 45 20.03 -15.73 -6.52
#